data_AF-A0A0T5P9T3-F1
#
_entry.id   AF-A0A0T5P9T3-F1
#
_cell.length_a   1.000
_cell.length_b   1.000
_cell.length_c   1.000
_cell.angle_alpha   90.00
_cell.angle_beta   90.00
_cell.angle_gamma   90.00
#
_symmetry.space_group_name_H-M   'P 1'
#
loop_
_entity.id
_entity.type
_entity.pdbx_description
1 polymer ?
#
loop_
_entity_poly.entity_id
_entity_poly.type
_entity_poly.pdbx_seq_one_letter_code
_entity_poly.pdbx_strand_id
1 'polypeptide(L)' 'MRRLILPLATLFASPAVAKSFDRPIPQAQSATAEFWYAMACIALIASMVAVQRLVSRR' A
#
# COMPACT_ATOMS: atom_id res chain seq x y z
N MET A 1 -49.14 1.91 22.24
CA MET A 1 -47.88 2.52 21.75
C MET A 1 -46.67 2.19 22.64
N ARG A 2 -46.74 2.33 23.97
CA ARG A 2 -45.60 2.09 24.88
C ARG A 2 -44.98 0.68 24.85
N ARG A 3 -45.78 -0.35 24.54
CA ARG A 3 -45.31 -1.77 24.50
C ARG A 3 -44.43 -2.12 23.29
N LEU A 4 -44.46 -1.30 22.23
CA LEU A 4 -43.65 -1.50 21.03
C LEU A 4 -42.29 -0.78 21.09
N ILE A 5 -42.10 0.10 22.08
CA ILE A 5 -40.90 0.93 22.19
C ILE A 5 -39.70 0.09 22.63
N LEU A 6 -39.88 -0.82 23.59
CA LEU A 6 -38.81 -1.71 24.06
C LEU A 6 -38.23 -2.62 22.97
N PRO A 7 -39.04 -3.41 22.23
CA PRO A 7 -38.47 -4.30 21.21
C PRO A 7 -37.82 -3.53 20.06
N LEU A 8 -38.35 -2.35 19.73
CA LEU A 8 -37.77 -1.50 18.69
C LEU A 8 -36.43 -0.91 19.13
N ALA A 9 -36.33 -0.45 20.38
CA ALA A 9 -35.07 0.04 20.95
C ALA A 9 -33.99 -1.05 20.98
N THR A 10 -34.36 -2.31 21.29
CA THR A 10 -33.40 -3.43 21.25
C THR A 10 -32.94 -3.79 19.85
N LEU A 11 -33.79 -3.62 18.83
CA LEU A 11 -33.40 -3.85 17.44
C LEU A 11 -32.40 -2.78 16.96
N PHE A 12 -32.63 -1.51 17.32
CA PHE A 12 -31.72 -0.40 17.00
C PHE A 12 -30.40 -0.46 17.77
N ALA A 13 -30.39 -1.06 18.97
CA ALA A 13 -29.19 -1.27 19.76
C ALA A 13 -28.41 -2.54 19.38
N SER A 14 -28.86 -3.30 18.38
CA SER A 14 -28.13 -4.47 17.92
C SER A 14 -26.84 -4.06 17.19
N PRO A 15 -25.72 -4.78 17.40
CA PRO A 15 -24.48 -4.48 16.71
C PRO A 15 -24.68 -4.65 15.20
N ALA A 16 -24.35 -3.62 14.43
CA ALA A 16 -24.34 -3.70 12.98
C ALA A 16 -23.40 -4.84 12.56
N VAL A 17 -23.87 -5.74 11.71
CA VAL A 17 -23.04 -6.78 11.07
C VAL A 17 -22.12 -6.08 10.08
N ALA A 18 -21.08 -5.43 10.60
CA ALA A 18 -20.03 -4.82 9.83
C ALA A 18 -19.11 -5.93 9.30
N LYS A 19 -18.67 -5.79 8.05
CA LYS A 19 -17.64 -6.68 7.50
C LYS A 19 -16.41 -6.65 8.41
N SER A 20 -15.84 -7.81 8.68
CA SER A 20 -14.60 -7.93 9.45
C SER A 20 -13.52 -7.06 8.80
N PHE A 21 -12.85 -6.25 9.62
CA PHE A 21 -11.74 -5.43 9.16
C PHE A 21 -10.61 -6.35 8.69
N ASP A 22 -10.37 -6.37 7.38
CA ASP A 22 -9.24 -7.09 6.82
C ASP A 22 -8.02 -6.18 6.91
N ARG A 23 -7.00 -6.61 7.64
CA ARG A 23 -5.79 -5.82 7.81
C ARG A 23 -5.09 -5.71 6.46
N PRO A 24 -4.58 -4.53 6.05
CA PRO A 24 -3.75 -4.44 4.87
C PRO A 24 -2.50 -5.30 5.09
N ILE A 25 -2.42 -6.44 4.40
CA ILE A 25 -1.20 -7.26 4.40
C ILE A 25 -0.22 -6.56 3.46
N PRO A 26 1.02 -6.25 3.89
CA PRO A 26 2.04 -5.74 3.00
C PRO A 26 2.16 -6.70 1.82
N GLN A 27 1.85 -6.20 0.61
CA GLN A 27 2.02 -7.00 -0.59
C GLN A 27 3.50 -7.40 -0.66
N ALA A 28 3.77 -8.70 -0.71
CA ALA A 28 5.11 -9.19 -0.94
C ALA A 28 5.62 -8.60 -2.26
N GLN A 29 6.81 -8.01 -2.21
CA GLN A 29 7.65 -7.54 -3.32
C GLN A 29 6.94 -7.56 -4.68
N SER A 30 6.36 -6.43 -5.10
CA SER A 30 5.64 -6.39 -6.37
C SER A 30 6.64 -6.55 -7.52
N ALA A 31 6.35 -7.42 -8.48
CA ALA A 31 7.20 -7.64 -9.66
C ALA A 31 7.51 -6.31 -10.40
N THR A 32 6.59 -5.36 -10.34
CA THR A 32 6.79 -4.00 -10.86
C THR A 32 7.84 -3.21 -10.06
N ALA A 33 7.82 -3.29 -8.72
CA ALA A 33 8.81 -2.60 -7.89
C ALA A 33 10.21 -3.18 -8.10
N GLU A 34 10.34 -4.50 -8.22
CA GLU A 34 11.61 -5.16 -8.52
C GLU A 34 12.19 -4.70 -9.86
N PHE A 35 11.35 -4.64 -10.90
CA PHE A 35 11.74 -4.17 -12.22
C PHE A 35 12.26 -2.72 -12.20
N TRP A 36 11.52 -1.81 -11.57
CA TRP A 36 11.92 -0.40 -11.49
C TRP A 36 13.18 -0.21 -10.65
N TYR A 37 13.33 -0.98 -9.58
CA TYR A 37 14.55 -0.97 -8.77
C TYR A 37 15.77 -1.39 -9.60
N ALA A 38 15.67 -2.49 -10.37
CA ALA A 38 16.75 -2.93 -11.24
C ALA A 38 17.13 -1.87 -12.30
N MET A 39 16.13 -1.24 -12.93
CA MET A 39 16.36 -0.16 -13.89
C MET A 39 17.06 1.05 -13.25
N ALA A 40 16.66 1.43 -12.03
CA ALA A 40 17.31 2.50 -11.29
C ALA A 40 18.78 2.19 -10.96
N CYS A 41 19.10 0.96 -10.56
CA CYS A 41 20.47 0.51 -10.33
C CYS A 41 21.33 0.60 -11.60
N ILE A 42 20.80 0.15 -12.74
CA ILE A 42 21.50 0.25 -14.03
C ILE A 42 21.76 1.72 -14.39
N ALA A 43 20.75 2.58 -14.25
CA ALA A 43 20.87 4.00 -14.52
C ALA A 43 21.93 4.67 -13.64
N LEU A 44 21.97 4.35 -12.34
CA LEU A 44 22.97 4.87 -11.42
C LEU A 44 24.39 4.52 -11.85
N ILE A 45 24.65 3.24 -12.17
CA ILE A 45 25.95 2.79 -12.64
C ILE A 45 26.34 3.50 -13.94
N ALA A 46 25.40 3.61 -14.90
CA ALA A 46 25.64 4.31 -16.15
C ALA A 46 26.02 5.79 -15.92
N SER A 47 25.35 6.47 -14.99
CA SER A 47 25.69 7.85 -14.61
C SER A 47 27.09 7.95 -14.01
N MET A 48 27.48 7.04 -13.12
CA MET A 48 28.83 7.03 -12.55
C MET A 48 29.90 6.87 -13.64
N VAL A 49 29.69 5.94 -14.58
CA VAL A 49 30.60 5.73 -15.73
C VAL A 49 30.66 6.96 -16.63
N ALA A 50 29.52 7.59 -16.91
CA ALA A 50 29.47 8.80 -17.72
C ALA A 50 30.28 9.94 -17.09
N VAL A 51 30.12 10.17 -15.78
CA VAL A 51 30.87 11.19 -15.04
C VAL A 51 32.37 10.86 -15.03
N GLN A 52 32.74 9.60 -14.74
CA GLN A 52 34.14 9.18 -14.75
C GLN A 52 34.78 9.42 -16.13
N ARG A 53 34.08 9.12 -17.22
CA ARG A 53 34.56 9.37 -18.58
C ARG A 53 34.67 10.84 -18.90
N LEU A 54 33.76 11.68 -18.42
CA LEU A 54 33.81 13.12 -18.62
C LEU A 54 35.03 13.73 -17.91
N VAL A 55 35.26 13.35 -16.64
CA VAL A 55 36.38 13.84 -15.83
C VAL A 55 37.71 13.33 -16.35
N SER A 56 37.81 12.04 -16.73
CA SER A 56 39.04 11.44 -17.25
C SER A 56 39.49 12.02 -18.60
N ARG A 57 38.64 12.76 -19.31
CA ARG A 57 38.95 13.42 -20.58
C ARG A 57 39.41 14.87 -20.41
N ARG A 58 39.37 15.41 -19.18
CA ARG A 58 39.92 16.72 -18.82
C ARG A 58 41.35 16.56 -18.33
#